data_AF-K6VQC7-F1
#
_entry.id   AF-K6VQC7-F1
#
_cell.length_a   1.000
_cell.length_b   1.000
_cell.length_c   1.000
_cell.angle_alpha   90.00
_cell.angle_beta   90.00
_cell.angle_gamma   90.00
#
_symmetry.space_group_name_H-M   'P 1'
#
loop_
_entity.id
_entity.type
_entity.pdbx_description
1 polymer ?
#
loop_
_entity_poly.entity_id
_entity_poly.type
_entity_poly.pdbx_seq_one_letter_code
_entity_poly.pdbx_strand_id
1 'polypeptide(L)' 'MRTTLDIDPRVLAAARARVNDGRNKSIGEAVSELAIAGLATTSPVTTDTNGLVLLPSSPGHVVTDDMVAEALCGR' A
#
# COMPACT_ATOMS: atom_id res chain seq x y z
N MET A 1 -11.79 6.54 -20.29
CA MET A 1 -12.87 5.76 -20.95
C MET A 1 -14.10 5.78 -20.05
N ARG A 2 -15.31 5.90 -20.59
CA ARG A 2 -16.55 5.77 -19.80
C ARG A 2 -17.10 4.36 -20.01
N THR A 3 -17.12 3.58 -18.94
CA THR A 3 -17.63 2.20 -18.89
C THR A 3 -18.60 2.11 -17.72
N THR A 4 -19.66 1.33 -17.88
CA THR A 4 -20.52 0.92 -16.77
C THR A 4 -19.92 -0.35 -16.16
N LEU A 5 -19.61 -0.31 -14.86
CA LEU A 5 -18.98 -1.41 -14.14
C LEU A 5 -19.78 -1.68 -12.86
N ASP A 6 -20.10 -2.95 -12.61
CA ASP A 6 -20.60 -3.37 -11.32
C ASP A 6 -19.42 -3.49 -10.35
N ILE A 7 -19.48 -2.81 -9.20
CA ILE A 7 -18.39 -2.75 -8.24
C ILE A 7 -18.90 -2.99 -6.82
N ASP A 8 -18.07 -3.67 -6.03
CA ASP A 8 -18.35 -3.84 -4.61
C ASP A 8 -18.46 -2.46 -3.90
N PRO A 9 -19.45 -2.26 -3.01
CA PRO A 9 -19.63 -1.01 -2.28
C PRO A 9 -18.38 -0.53 -1.53
N ARG A 10 -17.54 -1.45 -1.05
CA ARG A 10 -16.28 -1.13 -0.36
C ARG A 10 -15.26 -0.49 -1.29
N VAL A 11 -15.20 -0.94 -2.54
CA VAL A 11 -14.32 -0.35 -3.56
C VAL A 11 -14.79 1.07 -3.89
N LEU A 12 -16.10 1.28 -4.02
CA LEU A 12 -16.66 2.60 -4.23
C LEU A 12 -16.37 3.55 -3.05
N ALA A 13 -16.50 3.07 -1.81
CA ALA A 13 -16.17 3.85 -0.62
C ALA A 13 -14.69 4.25 -0.59
N ALA A 14 -13.78 3.32 -0.90
CA ALA A 14 -12.34 3.60 -0.97
C ALA A 14 -11.98 4.59 -2.09
N ALA A 15 -12.65 4.52 -3.24
CA ALA A 15 -12.48 5.48 -4.32
C ALA A 15 -12.97 6.88 -3.93
N ARG A 16 -14.14 6.98 -3.27
CA ARG A 16 -14.67 8.26 -2.77
C ARG A 16 -13.74 8.91 -1.76
N ALA A 17 -13.20 8.14 -0.82
CA ALA A 17 -12.24 8.64 0.15
C ALA A 17 -11.02 9.28 -0.53
N ARG A 18 -10.45 8.63 -1.57
CA ARG A 18 -9.31 9.19 -2.31
C ARG A 18 -9.62 10.50 -3.03
N VAL A 19 -10.80 10.61 -3.62
CA VAL A 19 -11.24 11.86 -4.27
C VAL A 19 -11.43 12.97 -3.23
N ASN A 20 -12.05 12.67 -2.09
CA ASN A 20 -12.23 13.63 -1.00
C ASN A 20 -10.89 14.11 -0.42
N ASP A 21 -9.90 13.22 -0.36
CA ASP A 21 -8.53 13.55 0.08
C ASP A 21 -7.73 14.31 -0.99
N GLY A 22 -8.31 14.58 -2.16
CA GLY A 22 -7.64 15.28 -3.27
C GLY A 22 -6.62 14.44 -4.04
N ARG A 23 -6.55 13.12 -3.80
CA ARG A 23 -5.60 12.22 -4.45
C ARG A 23 -5.97 11.89 -5.90
N ASN A 24 -7.24 12.05 -6.28
CA ASN A 24 -7.74 11.78 -7.62
C ASN A 24 -8.78 12.82 -8.05
N LYS A 25 -8.86 13.12 -9.36
CA LYS A 25 -9.80 14.12 -9.90
C LYS A 25 -11.22 13.56 -10.06
N SER A 26 -11.35 12.24 -10.20
CA SER A 26 -12.65 11.58 -10.36
C SER A 26 -12.70 10.20 -9.72
N ILE A 27 -13.91 9.69 -9.48
CA ILE A 27 -14.13 8.33 -8.96
C ILE A 27 -13.58 7.29 -9.95
N GLY A 28 -13.80 7.47 -11.26
CA GLY A 28 -13.31 6.54 -12.28
C GLY A 28 -11.78 6.45 -12.29
N GLU A 29 -11.10 7.58 -12.12
CA GLU A 29 -9.63 7.63 -11.97
C GLU A 29 -9.19 6.92 -10.69
N ALA A 30 -9.84 7.18 -9.55
CA ALA A 30 -9.52 6.53 -8.28
C ALA A 30 -9.72 5.00 -8.33
N VAL A 31 -10.76 4.51 -9.02
CA VAL A 31 -11.00 3.08 -9.25
C VAL A 31 -9.92 2.48 -10.17
N SER A 32 -9.54 3.19 -11.23
CA SER A 32 -8.47 2.74 -12.14
C SER A 32 -7.13 2.60 -11.41
N GLU A 33 -6.74 3.59 -10.61
CA GLU A 33 -5.52 3.56 -9.81
C GLU A 33 -5.54 2.43 -8.77
N LEU A 34 -6.68 2.23 -8.11
CA LEU A 34 -6.89 1.10 -7.20
C LEU A 34 -6.67 -0.25 -7.90
N ALA A 35 -7.21 -0.42 -9.11
CA ALA A 35 -7.04 -1.64 -9.88
C ALA A 35 -5.57 -1.86 -10.29
N ILE A 36 -4.90 -0.81 -10.77
CA ILE A 36 -3.47 -0.86 -11.13
C ILE A 36 -2.61 -1.26 -9.91
N ALA A 37 -2.86 -0.65 -8.75
CA ALA A 37 -2.15 -0.99 -7.51
C ALA A 37 -2.39 -2.45 -7.09
N GLY A 38 -3.62 -2.95 -7.25
CA GLY A 38 -3.95 -4.36 -7.04
C GLY A 38 -3.20 -5.31 -7.97
N LEU A 39 -3.11 -4.96 -9.26
CA LEU A 39 -2.35 -5.74 -10.25
C LEU A 39 -0.85 -5.78 -9.93
N ALA A 40 -0.28 -4.65 -9.48
CA ALA A 40 1.11 -4.59 -9.05
C ALA A 40 1.41 -5.42 -7.80
N THR A 41 0.40 -5.67 -6.97
CA THR A 41 0.51 -6.43 -5.71
C THR A 41 0.39 -7.95 -5.89
N THR A 42 0.21 -8.45 -7.12
CA THR A 42 -0.04 -9.89 -7.37
C THR A 42 1.10 -10.84 -7.00
N SER A 43 2.25 -10.35 -6.53
CA SER A 43 3.28 -11.16 -5.90
C SER A 43 3.47 -10.77 -4.43
N PRO A 44 2.62 -11.26 -3.52
CA PRO A 44 3.04 -11.36 -2.12
C PRO A 44 4.11 -12.45 -2.06
N VAL A 45 5.38 -12.05 -2.10
CA VAL A 45 6.44 -12.87 -1.50
C VAL A 45 6.23 -12.75 0.00
N THR A 46 5.25 -13.50 0.50
CA THR A 46 5.14 -13.75 1.92
C THR A 46 6.24 -14.78 2.21
N THR A 47 7.39 -14.30 2.64
CA THR A 47 8.40 -15.19 3.21
C THR A 47 7.85 -15.63 4.57
N ASP A 48 7.22 -16.80 4.58
CA ASP A 48 7.00 -17.55 5.81
C ASP A 48 8.37 -17.98 6.33
N THR A 49 8.70 -17.54 7.54
CA THR A 49 9.79 -18.13 8.32
C THR A 49 9.17 -18.65 9.60
N ASN A 50 9.11 -19.97 9.75
CA ASN A 50 8.59 -20.66 10.94
C ASN A 50 7.14 -20.24 11.32
N GLY A 51 6.26 -20.02 10.34
CA GLY A 51 4.85 -19.68 10.58
C GLY A 51 4.60 -18.21 10.98
N LEU A 52 5.63 -17.37 10.93
CA LEU A 52 5.49 -15.93 11.08
C LEU A 52 5.39 -15.27 9.70
N VAL A 53 4.35 -14.43 9.54
CA VAL A 53 4.21 -13.58 8.36
C VAL A 53 5.22 -12.45 8.49
N LEU A 54 6.34 -12.56 7.79
CA LEU A 54 7.34 -11.50 7.73
C LEU A 54 6.96 -10.50 6.63
N LEU A 55 7.25 -9.23 6.90
CA LEU A 55 7.27 -8.21 5.86
C LEU A 55 8.37 -8.59 4.85
N PRO A 56 8.14 -8.35 3.54
CA PRO A 56 9.14 -8.64 2.52
C PRO A 56 10.43 -7.88 2.84
N SER A 57 11.56 -8.59 2.81
CA SER A 57 12.86 -8.02 3.09
C SER A 57 13.20 -6.98 2.02
N SER A 58 13.37 -5.71 2.43
CA SER A 58 13.85 -4.65 1.54
C SER A 58 15.39 -4.66 1.56
N PRO A 59 16.07 -4.97 0.44
CA PRO A 59 17.53 -4.91 0.38
C PRO A 59 17.95 -3.44 0.42
N GLY A 60 18.56 -2.99 1.53
CA GLY A 60 19.20 -1.67 1.55
C GLY A 60 19.34 -0.98 2.90
N HIS A 61 18.69 -1.44 3.96
CA HIS A 61 18.75 -0.77 5.26
C HIS A 61 19.46 -1.63 6.30
N VAL A 62 20.77 -1.44 6.42
CA VAL A 62 21.54 -1.97 7.55
C VAL A 62 21.34 -1.01 8.72
N VAL A 63 20.60 -1.45 9.74
CA VAL A 63 20.48 -0.73 11.00
C VAL A 63 21.63 -1.20 11.90
N THR A 64 22.49 -0.28 12.32
CA THR A 64 23.61 -0.56 13.25
C THR A 64 23.23 -0.18 14.68
N ASP A 65 23.97 -0.72 15.64
CA ASP A 65 23.76 -0.43 17.07
C ASP A 65 23.94 1.06 17.39
N ASP A 66 24.89 1.75 16.74
CA ASP A 66 25.09 3.19 16.88
C ASP A 66 23.86 4.00 16.43
N MET A 67 23.22 3.63 15.32
CA MET A 67 21.99 4.29 14.85
C MET A 67 20.85 4.15 15.86
N VAL A 68 20.79 3.01 16.56
CA VAL A 68 19.79 2.77 17.61
C VAL A 68 20.11 3.58 18.86
N ALA A 69 21.39 3.64 19.25
CA ALA A 69 21.82 4.43 20.41
C ALA A 69 21.54 5.93 20.22
N GLU A 70 21.80 6.49 19.03
CA GLU A 70 21.49 7.88 18.71
C GLU A 70 19.98 8.17 18.76
N ALA A 71 19.15 7.29 18.21
CA ALA A 71 17.69 7.45 18.21
C ALA A 71 17.08 7.40 19.61
N LEU A 72 17.68 6.65 20.54
CA LEU A 72 17.19 6.48 21.91
C LEU A 72 17.69 7.57 22.88
N CYS A 73 18.91 8.07 22.69
CA CYS A 73 19.51 9.09 23.56
C CYS A 73 19.15 10.54 23.17
N GLY A 74 18.53 10.75 22.01
CA GLY A 74 18.20 12.07 21.47
C GLY A 74 16.84 12.67 21.87
N ARG A 75 16.22 12.25 22.99
CA ARG A 75 14.97 12.82 23.51
C ARG A 75 15.15 13.51 24.85
#